data_AF-A0A1K0JFZ0-F1
#
_entry.id   AF-A0A1K0JFZ0-F1
#
_cell.length_a   1.000
_cell.length_b   1.000
_cell.length_c   1.000
_cell.angle_alpha   90.00
_cell.angle_beta   90.00
_cell.angle_gamma   90.00
#
_symmetry.space_group_name_H-M   'P 1'
#
loop_
_entity.id
_entity.type
_entity.pdbx_description
1 polymer ?
#
loop_
_entity_poly.entity_id
_entity_poly.type
_entity_poly.pdbx_seq_one_letter_code
_entity_poly.pdbx_strand_id
1 'polypeptide(L)' 'MLWGEHGVVARCFEPLALWQEVATDISGQALPCGHYIPEEAAEPLLEEMLGFFR' A
#
# COMPACT_ATOMS: atom_id res chain seq x y z
N MET A 1 -3.15 -0.87 4.16
CA MET A 1 -3.04 -1.48 2.82
C MET A 1 -2.03 -0.67 2.02
N LEU A 2 -0.98 -1.32 1.51
CA LEU A 2 0.10 -0.67 0.77
C LEU A 2 0.11 -1.18 -0.67
N TRP A 3 0.36 -0.29 -1.63
CA TRP A 3 0.45 -0.64 -3.05
C TRP A 3 1.56 0.18 -3.72
N GLY A 4 2.11 -0.31 -4.82
CA GLY A 4 3.08 0.45 -5.60
C GLY A 4 2.43 1.52 -6.46
N GLU A 5 2.91 2.76 -6.35
CA GLU A 5 2.52 3.92 -7.16
C GLU A 5 2.70 3.68 -8.67
N HIS A 6 3.73 2.92 -9.05
CA HIS A 6 4.03 2.60 -10.46
C HIS A 6 3.43 1.27 -10.90
N GLY A 7 2.60 0.62 -10.07
CA GLY A 7 1.98 -0.68 -10.31
C GLY A 7 0.68 -0.61 -11.13
N VAL A 8 0.20 -1.78 -11.56
CA VAL A 8 -1.13 -1.90 -12.20
C VAL A 8 -2.24 -1.47 -11.25
N VAL A 9 -2.08 -1.75 -9.96
CA VAL A 9 -3.06 -1.42 -8.93
C VAL A 9 -3.34 0.09 -8.88
N ALA A 10 -2.29 0.92 -8.84
CA ALA A 10 -2.43 2.39 -8.86
C ALA A 10 -2.96 2.95 -10.20
N ARG A 11 -2.72 2.26 -11.32
CA ARG A 11 -3.19 2.72 -12.65
C ARG A 11 -4.65 2.41 -12.93
N CYS A 12 -5.17 1.33 -12.35
CA CYS A 12 -6.48 0.78 -12.73
C CYS A 12 -7.54 0.92 -11.64
N PHE A 13 -7.15 1.27 -10.41
CA PHE A 13 -8.05 1.26 -9.27
C PHE A 13 -7.73 2.42 -8.31
N GLU A 14 -8.71 2.71 -7.46
CA GLU A 14 -8.56 3.54 -6.26
C GLU A 14 -8.51 2.59 -5.05
N PRO A 15 -7.33 2.07 -4.66
CA PRO A 15 -7.26 0.86 -3.84
C PRO A 15 -7.83 1.08 -2.44
N LEU A 16 -7.59 2.25 -1.85
CA LEU A 16 -8.12 2.57 -0.53
C LEU A 16 -9.65 2.67 -0.52
N ALA A 17 -10.24 3.31 -1.54
CA ALA A 17 -11.69 3.43 -1.66
C ALA A 17 -12.37 2.05 -1.80
N LEU A 18 -11.83 1.17 -2.63
CA LEU A 18 -12.37 -0.19 -2.80
C LEU A 18 -12.36 -0.99 -1.50
N TRP A 19 -11.29 -0.88 -0.72
CA TRP A 19 -11.22 -1.61 0.55
C TRP A 19 -12.08 -0.99 1.66
N GLN A 20 -12.34 0.32 1.62
CA GLN A 20 -13.28 0.97 2.54
C GLN A 20 -14.71 0.42 2.43
N GLU A 21 -15.09 -0.15 1.28
CA GLU A 21 -16.41 -0.79 1.11
C GLU A 21 -16.57 -2.09 1.91
N VAL A 22 -15.45 -2.76 2.25
CA VAL A 22 -15.43 -4.11 2.82
C VAL A 22 -14.67 -4.22 4.14
N ALA A 23 -14.02 -3.15 4.61
CA ALA A 23 -13.25 -3.12 5.84
C ALA A 23 -13.79 -2.06 6.82
N THR A 24 -13.92 -2.44 8.10
CA THR A 24 -14.43 -1.55 9.16
C THR A 24 -13.37 -0.55 9.64
N ASP A 25 -12.10 -0.92 9.59
CA ASP A 25 -10.96 -0.09 9.98
C ASP A 25 -9.84 -0.29 8.96
N ILE A 26 -9.49 0.77 8.25
CA ILE A 26 -8.49 0.71 7.20
C ILE A 26 -7.74 2.03 7.04
N SER A 27 -6.43 1.92 6.97
CA SER A 27 -5.50 2.94 6.52
C SER A 27 -4.62 2.39 5.40
N GLY A 28 -3.98 3.26 4.64
CA GLY A 28 -3.10 2.83 3.56
C GLY A 28 -2.60 3.96 2.69
N GLN A 29 -1.52 3.70 1.97
CA GLN A 29 -0.91 4.64 1.04
C GLN A 29 -0.14 3.93 -0.08
N ALA A 30 0.11 4.67 -1.15
CA ALA A 30 1.02 4.25 -2.20
C ALA A 30 2.48 4.38 -1.74
N LEU A 31 3.34 3.46 -2.16
CA LEU A 31 4.79 3.55 -2.02
C LEU A 31 5.44 3.77 -3.39
N PRO A 32 6.59 4.47 -3.48
CA PRO A 32 7.21 4.88 -4.74
C PRO A 32 7.91 3.71 -5.47
N CYS A 33 7.16 2.66 -5.82
CA CYS A 33 7.64 1.42 -6.42
C CYS A 33 6.62 0.76 -7.35
N GLY A 34 7.04 -0.31 -8.03
CA GLY A 34 6.21 -1.21 -8.82
C GLY A 34 5.49 -2.26 -7.98
N HIS A 35 5.43 -3.49 -8.49
CA HIS A 35 4.64 -4.56 -7.85
C HIS A 35 5.36 -5.20 -6.66
N TYR A 36 6.69 -5.27 -6.69
CA TYR A 36 7.48 -6.01 -5.74
C TYR A 36 7.93 -5.10 -4.58
N ILE A 37 6.96 -4.59 -3.82
CA ILE A 37 7.15 -3.59 -2.75
C ILE A 37 8.30 -3.97 -1.78
N PRO A 38 8.42 -5.21 -1.29
CA PRO A 38 9.52 -5.55 -0.36
C PRO A 38 10.91 -5.48 -0.97
N GLU A 39 11.03 -5.59 -2.29
CA GLU A 39 12.31 -5.54 -3.01
C GLU A 39 12.62 -4.13 -3.53
N GLU A 40 11.60 -3.40 -3.96
CA GLU A 40 11.74 -2.08 -4.60
C GLU A 40 11.67 -0.90 -3.61
N ALA A 41 11.04 -1.09 -2.45
CA ALA A 41 10.80 -0.06 -1.45
C ALA A 41 10.85 -0.64 -0.02
N ALA A 42 11.92 -1.37 0.29
CA ALA A 42 12.08 -2.08 1.56
C ALA A 42 12.02 -1.17 2.79
N GLU A 43 12.74 -0.05 2.79
CA GLU A 43 12.78 0.91 3.91
C GLU A 43 11.40 1.53 4.21
N PRO A 44 10.70 2.18 3.26
CA PRO A 44 9.39 2.77 3.54
C PRO A 44 8.34 1.69 3.84
N LEU A 45 8.45 0.48 3.26
CA LEU A 45 7.60 -0.65 3.66
C LEU A 45 7.80 -0.99 5.14
N LEU A 46 9.06 -1.12 5.58
CA LEU A 46 9.37 -1.50 6.95
C LEU A 46 8.91 -0.43 7.95
N GLU A 47 9.08 0.85 7.62
CA GLU A 47 8.59 1.97 8.44
C GLU A 47 7.07 1.89 8.65
N GLU A 48 6.30 1.74 7.57
CA GLU A 48 4.84 1.61 7.62
C GLU A 48 4.40 0.36 8.38
N MET A 49 5.04 -0.79 8.14
CA MET A 49 4.73 -2.03 8.84
C MET A 49 4.98 -1.92 10.34
N LEU A 50 6.12 -1.36 10.75
CA LEU A 50 6.43 -1.16 12.16
C LEU A 50 5.50 -0.11 12.81
N GLY A 51 5.07 0.91 12.07
CA GLY A 51 4.07 1.86 12.54
C GLY A 51 2.70 1.23 12.76
N PHE A 52 2.30 0.29 11.88
CA PHE A 52 0.98 -0.35 11.93
C PHE A 52 0.87 -1.48 12.97
N PHE A 53 1.90 -2.31 13.14
CA PHE A 53 1.84 -3.51 14.00
C PHE A 53 2.30 -3.28 15.45
N ARG A 54 2.70 -2.07 15.80
CA ARG A 54 3.00 -1.68 17.19
C ARG A 54 1.72 -1.31 17.93
#